data_AF-A0A832FN44-F1
#
_entry.id   AF-A0A832FN44-F1
#
_cell.length_a   1.000
_cell.length_b   1.000
_cell.length_c   1.000
_cell.angle_alpha   90.00
_cell.angle_beta   90.00
_cell.angle_gamma   90.00
#
_symmetry.space_group_name_H-M   'P 1'
#
loop_
_entity.id
_entity.type
_entity.pdbx_description
1 polymer ?
#
loop_
_entity_poly.entity_id
_entity_poly.type
_entity_poly.pdbx_seq_one_letter_code
_entity_poly.pdbx_strand_id
1 'polypeptide(L)'
;MNLRFHKLFYGKFGREIDFSRRFESLGIALEKANSKYTPGLLLSLFLSMLVILSAIAAILFVLTRLHLFLLVPLASLIVFLYPYYRIYSRREKIDSELQYAFSYLSTLVSVGITPIEAFKAIIMEETFEKELRREFELIVIDTEVFGKDLITALSRASQRTPSKKLQNILQSMVSSILAGSDLKKVLMDASIELSEEQRRSFQRKISNLSIFAEFYVIVCLFAPILLIVFFPIVETLSNFLMFSSSFFGRHFIELFLYLLIPVISIVLLIILDLIQPKEVKI
;
A
#
# COMPACT_ATOMS: atom_id res chain seq x y z
N MET A 1 16.10 3.74 23.55
CA MET A 1 15.22 4.71 24.24
C MET A 1 14.30 3.95 25.19
N ASN A 2 14.28 4.31 26.47
CA ASN A 2 13.99 3.40 27.60
C ASN A 2 12.49 3.02 27.73
N LEU A 3 12.15 1.71 27.61
CA LEU A 3 10.78 1.17 27.75
C LEU A 3 10.12 1.44 29.13
N ARG A 4 10.89 1.86 30.13
CA ARG A 4 10.40 2.10 31.50
C ARG A 4 9.47 3.31 31.63
N PHE A 5 9.71 4.39 30.89
CA PHE A 5 8.86 5.59 30.98
C PHE A 5 7.46 5.35 30.39
N HIS A 6 7.36 4.56 29.33
CA HIS A 6 6.08 4.23 28.69
C HIS A 6 5.17 3.35 29.56
N LYS A 7 5.74 2.42 30.33
CA LYS A 7 4.95 1.62 31.29
C LYS A 7 4.30 2.47 32.38
N LEU A 8 4.95 3.55 32.80
CA LEU A 8 4.44 4.43 33.85
C LEU A 8 3.23 5.25 33.39
N PHE A 9 3.25 5.72 32.13
CA PHE A 9 2.12 6.42 31.52
C PHE A 9 0.93 5.48 31.27
N TYR A 10 1.19 4.24 30.88
CA TYR A 10 0.15 3.21 30.69
C TYR A 10 -0.61 2.90 31.99
N GLY A 11 0.08 2.85 33.13
CA GLY A 11 -0.54 2.55 34.43
C GLY A 11 -1.55 3.60 34.91
N LYS A 12 -1.37 4.88 34.54
CA LYS A 12 -2.26 5.97 34.98
C LYS A 12 -3.39 6.30 34.00
N PHE A 13 -3.17 6.17 32.70
CA PHE A 13 -4.15 6.58 31.68
C PHE A 13 -4.74 5.41 30.87
N GLY A 14 -4.10 4.24 30.85
CA GLY A 14 -4.52 3.13 29.98
C GLY A 14 -5.78 2.39 30.42
N ARG A 15 -6.12 2.43 31.72
CA ARG A 15 -7.29 1.72 32.28
C ARG A 15 -8.62 2.47 32.09
N GLU A 16 -8.58 3.79 31.87
CA GLU A 16 -9.77 4.64 31.72
C GLU A 16 -10.15 4.91 30.26
N ILE A 17 -9.29 4.59 29.29
CA ILE A 17 -9.50 4.87 27.86
C ILE A 17 -10.23 3.72 27.14
N ASP A 18 -10.70 2.70 27.86
CA ASP A 18 -11.44 1.55 27.29
C ASP A 18 -12.94 1.83 27.07
N PHE A 19 -13.33 3.11 26.98
CA PHE A 19 -14.72 3.53 26.80
C PHE A 19 -14.88 4.35 25.51
N SER A 20 -15.01 3.67 24.37
CA SER A 20 -16.04 4.05 23.37
C SER A 20 -16.11 3.07 22.20
N ARG A 21 -17.36 2.80 21.77
CA ARG A 21 -17.76 2.16 20.51
C ARG A 21 -17.12 2.76 19.24
N ARG A 22 -16.37 3.86 19.36
CA ARG A 22 -15.64 4.54 18.27
C ARG A 22 -14.30 3.87 17.92
N PHE A 23 -13.76 3.00 18.79
CA PHE A 23 -12.47 2.33 18.61
C PHE A 23 -12.57 0.88 18.12
N GLU A 24 -13.77 0.35 17.92
CA GLU A 24 -13.99 -1.01 17.42
C GLU A 24 -13.36 -1.19 16.02
N SER A 25 -13.45 -0.17 15.16
CA SER A 25 -12.79 -0.14 13.84
C SER A 25 -11.26 -0.18 13.93
N LEU A 26 -10.66 0.42 14.97
CA LEU A 26 -9.22 0.40 15.23
C LEU A 26 -8.78 -0.95 15.81
N GLY A 27 -9.59 -1.60 16.64
CA GLY A 27 -9.37 -2.97 17.09
C GLY A 27 -9.35 -3.95 15.93
N ILE A 28 -10.36 -3.88 15.05
CA ILE A 28 -10.46 -4.70 13.83
C ILE A 28 -9.27 -4.41 12.89
N ALA A 29 -8.89 -3.14 12.74
CA ALA A 29 -7.73 -2.76 11.93
C ALA A 29 -6.41 -3.33 12.52
N LEU A 30 -6.23 -3.29 13.83
CA LEU A 30 -5.01 -3.80 14.50
C LEU A 30 -4.93 -5.33 14.49
N GLU A 31 -6.07 -6.00 14.61
CA GLU A 31 -6.19 -7.45 14.44
C GLU A 31 -5.84 -7.85 13.01
N LYS A 32 -6.41 -7.15 12.00
CA LYS A 32 -6.06 -7.32 10.58
C LYS A 32 -4.60 -6.93 10.28
N ALA A 33 -4.03 -6.00 11.03
CA ALA A 33 -2.63 -5.61 10.93
C ALA A 33 -1.67 -6.63 11.57
N ASN A 34 -2.20 -7.62 12.29
CA ASN A 34 -1.42 -8.62 13.04
C ASN A 34 -0.35 -7.93 13.93
N SER A 35 -0.80 -6.89 14.62
CA SER A 35 0.04 -6.03 15.44
C SER A 35 -0.09 -6.43 16.91
N LYS A 36 1.04 -6.56 17.62
CA LYS A 36 1.07 -6.80 19.07
C LYS A 36 0.57 -5.61 19.90
N TYR A 37 0.20 -4.50 19.26
CA TYR A 37 -0.20 -3.26 19.92
C TYR A 37 -1.72 -3.19 20.08
N THR A 38 -2.20 -3.02 21.31
CA THR A 38 -3.60 -2.74 21.61
C THR A 38 -3.97 -1.31 21.21
N PRO A 39 -5.26 -1.03 20.89
CA PRO A 39 -5.72 0.31 20.50
C PRO A 39 -5.30 1.40 21.50
N GLY A 40 -5.41 1.10 22.80
CA GLY A 40 -4.99 2.00 23.87
C GLY A 40 -3.47 2.26 23.93
N LEU A 41 -2.64 1.29 23.56
CA LEU A 41 -1.18 1.47 23.51
C LEU A 41 -0.80 2.41 22.36
N LEU A 42 -1.44 2.27 21.20
CA LEU A 42 -1.25 3.14 20.05
C LEU A 42 -1.67 4.59 20.35
N LEU A 43 -2.80 4.77 21.03
CA LEU A 43 -3.28 6.06 21.52
C LEU A 43 -2.31 6.71 22.52
N SER A 44 -1.79 5.92 23.46
CA SER A 44 -0.82 6.41 24.45
C SER A 44 0.53 6.79 23.81
N LEU A 45 0.98 6.05 22.80
CA LEU A 45 2.19 6.38 22.03
C LEU A 45 1.99 7.69 21.28
N PHE A 46 0.84 7.85 20.61
CA PHE A 46 0.49 9.08 19.89
C PHE A 46 0.47 10.30 20.81
N LEU A 47 -0.24 10.23 21.94
CA LEU A 47 -0.29 11.30 22.94
C LEU A 47 1.10 11.64 23.48
N SER A 48 1.90 10.63 23.83
CA SER A 48 3.26 10.86 24.32
C SER A 48 4.15 11.53 23.27
N MET A 49 4.05 11.11 22.00
CA MET A 49 4.86 11.67 20.92
C MET A 49 4.45 13.10 20.59
N LEU A 50 3.15 13.40 20.62
CA LEU A 50 2.61 14.75 20.40
C LEU A 50 3.11 15.74 21.46
N VAL A 51 3.09 15.33 22.74
CA VAL A 51 3.61 16.17 23.84
C VAL A 51 5.12 16.41 23.68
N ILE A 52 5.89 15.39 23.32
CA ILE A 52 7.35 15.51 23.14
C ILE A 52 7.69 16.43 21.95
N LEU A 53 7.07 16.23 20.78
CA LEU A 53 7.28 17.07 19.60
C LEU A 53 6.84 18.52 19.84
N SER A 54 5.73 18.72 20.54
CA SER A 54 5.25 20.04 20.96
C SER A 54 6.27 20.74 21.86
N ALA A 55 6.80 20.04 22.87
CA ALA A 55 7.82 20.60 23.76
C ALA A 55 9.11 20.98 23.01
N ILE A 56 9.59 20.12 22.11
CA ILE A 56 10.77 20.39 21.27
C ILE A 56 10.51 21.60 20.35
N ALA A 57 9.35 21.66 19.69
CA ALA A 57 8.98 22.77 18.83
C ALA A 57 8.87 24.09 19.61
N ALA A 58 8.36 24.07 20.84
CA ALA A 58 8.30 25.24 21.71
C ALA A 58 9.70 25.74 22.12
N ILE A 59 10.61 24.83 22.48
CA ILE A 59 12.00 25.18 22.81
C ILE A 59 12.71 25.80 21.59
N LEU A 60 12.56 25.18 20.41
CA LEU A 60 13.14 25.71 19.17
C LEU A 60 12.54 27.06 18.78
N PHE A 61 11.25 27.28 19.03
CA PHE A 61 10.60 28.57 18.78
C PHE A 61 11.19 29.69 19.65
N VAL A 62 11.48 29.42 20.93
CA VAL A 62 12.11 30.39 21.84
C VAL A 62 13.54 30.73 21.36
N LEU A 63 14.29 29.75 20.86
CA LEU A 63 15.69 29.93 20.44
C LEU A 63 15.85 30.56 19.05
N THR A 64 15.03 30.15 18.08
CA THR A 64 15.25 30.42 16.64
C THR A 64 14.14 31.23 15.99
N ARG A 65 13.02 31.49 16.70
CA ARG A 65 11.78 32.11 16.17
C ARG A 65 11.16 31.36 14.98
N LEU A 66 11.54 30.10 14.74
CA LEU A 66 10.94 29.26 13.71
C LEU A 66 9.60 28.68 14.17
N HIS A 67 8.56 28.81 13.35
CA HIS A 67 7.20 28.32 13.63
C HIS A 67 7.01 26.83 13.28
N LEU A 68 7.91 25.96 13.77
CA LEU A 68 7.87 24.50 13.54
C LEU A 68 6.66 23.80 14.20
N PHE A 69 5.95 24.48 15.10
CA PHE A 69 4.77 23.94 15.79
C PHE A 69 3.64 23.55 14.81
N LEU A 70 3.58 24.18 13.63
CA LEU A 70 2.62 23.86 12.57
C LEU A 70 2.83 22.45 11.97
N LEU A 71 4.04 21.90 12.05
CA LEU A 71 4.37 20.57 11.50
C LEU A 71 4.17 19.43 12.51
N VAL A 72 4.06 19.73 13.81
CA VAL A 72 3.82 18.75 14.88
C VAL A 72 2.56 17.88 14.64
N PRO A 73 1.37 18.45 14.32
CA PRO A 73 0.20 17.62 14.05
C PRO A 73 0.40 16.73 12.83
N LEU A 74 1.06 17.23 11.76
CA LEU A 74 1.34 16.47 10.55
C LEU A 74 2.30 15.29 10.81
N ALA A 75 3.35 15.52 11.62
CA ALA A 75 4.29 14.48 12.02
C ALA A 75 3.64 13.42 12.92
N SER A 76 2.75 13.83 13.83
CA SER A 76 2.03 12.90 14.72
C SER A 76 1.07 11.98 13.96
N LEU A 77 0.51 12.45 12.84
CA LEU A 77 -0.44 11.72 12.00
C LEU A 77 0.17 10.44 11.39
N ILE A 78 1.49 10.40 11.21
CA ILE A 78 2.24 9.23 10.73
C ILE A 78 2.04 8.02 11.65
N VAL A 79 1.98 8.23 12.97
CA VAL A 79 1.77 7.16 13.96
C VAL A 79 0.37 6.55 13.81
N PHE A 80 -0.63 7.38 13.48
CA PHE A 80 -1.99 6.93 13.26
C PHE A 80 -2.17 6.21 11.91
N LEU A 81 -1.40 6.61 10.89
CA LEU A 81 -1.40 5.96 9.57
C LEU A 81 -0.60 4.64 9.53
N TYR A 82 0.37 4.46 10.43
CA TYR A 82 1.19 3.25 10.50
C TYR A 82 0.39 1.92 10.46
N PRO A 83 -0.66 1.70 11.26
CA PRO A 83 -1.45 0.46 11.18
C PRO A 83 -2.10 0.28 9.81
N TYR A 84 -2.66 1.34 9.22
CA TYR A 84 -3.27 1.28 7.89
C TYR A 84 -2.25 0.92 6.80
N TYR A 85 -1.07 1.53 6.85
CA TYR A 85 0.04 1.19 5.95
C TYR A 85 0.45 -0.28 6.11
N ARG A 86 0.54 -0.77 7.34
CA ARG A 86 0.88 -2.17 7.61
C ARG A 86 -0.19 -3.15 7.10
N ILE A 87 -1.48 -2.83 7.28
CA ILE A 87 -2.58 -3.63 6.72
C ILE A 87 -2.48 -3.67 5.20
N TYR A 88 -2.26 -2.52 4.57
CA TYR A 88 -2.12 -2.41 3.12
C TYR A 88 -0.93 -3.22 2.60
N SER A 89 0.24 -3.09 3.22
CA SER A 89 1.43 -3.85 2.86
C SER A 89 1.24 -5.36 3.05
N ARG A 90 0.61 -5.81 4.15
CA ARG A 90 0.25 -7.23 4.32
C ARG A 90 -0.70 -7.70 3.25
N ARG A 91 -1.72 -6.90 2.93
CA ARG A 91 -2.70 -7.21 1.88
C ARG A 91 -2.02 -7.38 0.53
N GLU A 92 -1.13 -6.46 0.14
CA GLU A 92 -0.42 -6.57 -1.15
C GLU A 92 0.43 -7.84 -1.23
N LYS A 93 1.16 -8.19 -0.17
CA LYS A 93 1.97 -9.41 -0.11
C LYS A 93 1.15 -10.69 -0.17
N ILE A 94 -0.08 -10.67 0.37
CA ILE A 94 -1.01 -11.79 0.24
C ILE A 94 -1.51 -11.82 -1.20
N ASP A 95 -2.06 -10.71 -1.70
CA ASP A 95 -2.71 -10.58 -3.01
C ASP A 95 -1.78 -10.90 -4.20
N SER A 96 -0.47 -10.67 -4.06
CA SER A 96 0.52 -10.94 -5.13
C SER A 96 0.65 -12.43 -5.45
N GLU A 97 0.59 -13.29 -4.43
CA GLU A 97 0.82 -14.73 -4.56
C GLU A 97 -0.47 -15.56 -4.58
N LEU A 98 -1.64 -14.93 -4.40
CA LEU A 98 -2.92 -15.63 -4.31
C LEU A 98 -3.19 -16.52 -5.52
N GLN A 99 -2.95 -16.04 -6.75
CA GLN A 99 -3.20 -16.85 -7.95
C GLN A 99 -2.37 -18.13 -7.94
N TYR A 100 -1.07 -18.02 -7.67
CA TYR A 100 -0.16 -19.16 -7.66
C TYR A 100 -0.54 -20.15 -6.56
N ALA A 101 -0.84 -19.66 -5.37
CA ALA A 101 -1.26 -20.48 -4.24
C ALA A 101 -2.57 -21.24 -4.54
N PHE A 102 -3.60 -20.58 -5.08
CA PHE A 102 -4.86 -21.25 -5.41
C PHE A 102 -4.76 -22.18 -6.60
N SER A 103 -3.91 -21.88 -7.59
CA SER A 103 -3.57 -22.83 -8.66
C SER A 103 -2.91 -24.10 -8.09
N TYR A 104 -1.95 -23.94 -7.18
CA TYR A 104 -1.28 -25.04 -6.50
C TYR A 104 -2.27 -25.88 -5.65
N LEU A 105 -3.11 -25.22 -4.83
CA LEU A 105 -4.15 -25.91 -4.05
C LEU A 105 -5.15 -26.65 -4.93
N SER A 106 -5.61 -26.04 -6.01
CA SER A 106 -6.55 -26.65 -6.93
C SER A 106 -5.97 -27.93 -7.53
N THR A 107 -4.66 -27.93 -7.84
CA THR A 107 -3.94 -29.09 -8.35
C THR A 107 -3.85 -30.20 -7.30
N LEU A 108 -3.46 -29.88 -6.06
CA LEU A 108 -3.34 -30.87 -4.99
C LEU A 108 -4.70 -31.51 -4.65
N VAL A 109 -5.74 -30.69 -4.48
CA VAL A 109 -7.09 -31.17 -4.19
C VAL A 109 -7.66 -31.95 -5.39
N SER A 110 -7.27 -31.61 -6.62
CA SER A 110 -7.65 -32.38 -7.81
C SER A 110 -7.13 -33.81 -7.82
N VAL A 111 -5.99 -34.06 -7.16
CA VAL A 111 -5.36 -35.38 -7.01
C VAL A 111 -5.95 -36.14 -5.80
N GLY A 112 -6.86 -35.53 -5.04
CA GLY A 112 -7.53 -36.15 -3.90
C GLY A 112 -6.85 -35.87 -2.55
N ILE A 113 -5.88 -34.95 -2.51
CA ILE A 113 -5.27 -34.50 -1.24
C ILE A 113 -6.31 -33.71 -0.44
N THR A 114 -6.34 -33.94 0.87
CA THR A 114 -7.30 -33.24 1.73
C THR A 114 -6.98 -31.73 1.79
N PRO A 115 -7.97 -30.84 1.96
CA PRO A 115 -7.72 -29.39 1.95
C PRO A 115 -6.74 -28.93 3.04
N ILE A 116 -6.77 -29.60 4.20
CA ILE A 116 -5.88 -29.30 5.33
C ILE A 116 -4.43 -29.66 4.98
N GLU A 117 -4.20 -30.81 4.34
CA GLU A 117 -2.87 -31.21 3.86
C GLU A 117 -2.39 -30.30 2.71
N ALA A 118 -3.29 -29.87 1.83
CA ALA A 118 -2.96 -28.92 0.77
C ALA A 118 -2.53 -27.55 1.34
N PHE A 119 -3.17 -27.08 2.42
CA PHE A 119 -2.72 -25.89 3.15
C PHE A 119 -1.34 -26.09 3.81
N LYS A 120 -1.06 -27.27 4.36
CA LYS A 120 0.28 -27.62 4.88
C LYS A 120 1.37 -27.56 3.81
N ALA A 121 1.07 -28.00 2.59
CA ALA A 121 2.01 -27.91 1.47
C ALA A 121 2.42 -26.45 1.19
N ILE A 122 1.47 -25.50 1.22
CA ILE A 122 1.80 -24.06 1.10
C ILE A 122 2.67 -23.57 2.26
N ILE A 123 2.40 -24.00 3.48
CA ILE A 123 3.14 -23.55 4.67
C ILE A 123 4.61 -23.99 4.60
N MET A 124 4.86 -25.21 4.13
CA MET A 124 6.20 -25.78 4.00
C MET A 124 7.03 -25.16 2.87
N GLU A 125 6.37 -24.69 1.82
CA GLU A 125 7.02 -24.18 0.62
C GLU A 125 7.52 -22.73 0.84
N GLU A 126 8.83 -22.55 0.98
CA GLU A 126 9.42 -21.25 1.34
C GLU A 126 9.34 -20.18 0.25
N THR A 127 9.10 -20.59 -1.00
CA THR A 127 8.92 -19.69 -2.14
C THR A 127 7.68 -18.80 -1.99
N PHE A 128 6.65 -19.24 -1.25
CA PHE A 128 5.49 -18.41 -0.98
C PHE A 128 5.77 -17.33 0.06
N GLU A 129 5.18 -16.16 -0.18
CA GLU A 129 5.22 -15.01 0.73
C GLU A 129 4.84 -15.40 2.17
N LYS A 130 5.65 -14.93 3.13
CA LYS A 130 5.52 -15.29 4.55
C LYS A 130 4.15 -14.91 5.12
N GLU A 131 3.60 -13.78 4.69
CA GLU A 131 2.29 -13.32 5.15
C GLU A 131 1.16 -14.21 4.65
N LEU A 132 1.28 -14.78 3.44
CA LEU A 132 0.29 -15.72 2.90
C LEU A 132 0.37 -17.06 3.64
N ARG A 133 1.58 -17.62 3.78
CA ARG A 133 1.81 -18.87 4.53
C ARG A 133 1.23 -18.80 5.94
N ARG A 134 1.37 -17.65 6.59
CA ARG A 134 0.84 -17.41 7.93
C ARG A 134 -0.69 -17.44 8.00
N GLU A 135 -1.40 -16.97 6.97
CA GLU A 135 -2.86 -17.06 6.95
C GLU A 135 -3.33 -18.53 6.89
N PHE A 136 -2.66 -19.36 6.08
CA PHE A 136 -2.93 -20.81 6.00
C PHE A 136 -2.47 -21.56 7.26
N GLU A 137 -1.32 -21.21 7.83
CA GLU A 137 -0.82 -21.76 9.10
C GLU A 137 -1.84 -21.60 10.21
N LEU A 138 -2.44 -20.43 10.31
CA LEU A 138 -3.44 -20.16 11.32
C LEU A 138 -4.75 -20.93 11.10
N ILE A 139 -5.11 -21.27 9.84
CA ILE A 139 -6.23 -22.17 9.55
C ILE A 139 -5.91 -23.58 10.05
N VAL A 140 -4.72 -24.10 9.74
CA VAL A 140 -4.28 -25.44 10.16
C VAL A 140 -4.18 -25.54 11.68
N ILE A 141 -3.67 -24.50 12.35
CA ILE A 141 -3.64 -24.43 13.82
C ILE A 141 -5.06 -24.45 14.40
N ASP A 142 -6.00 -23.70 13.82
CA ASP A 142 -7.39 -23.69 14.26
C ASP A 142 -8.05 -25.07 14.16
N THR A 143 -7.72 -25.85 13.14
CA THR A 143 -8.27 -27.20 12.97
C THR A 143 -7.54 -28.26 13.79
N GLU A 144 -6.21 -28.32 13.76
CA GLU A 144 -5.43 -29.43 14.34
C GLU A 144 -5.05 -29.22 15.80
N VAL A 145 -4.74 -27.98 16.18
CA VAL A 145 -4.30 -27.66 17.55
C VAL A 145 -5.52 -27.33 18.41
N PHE A 146 -6.45 -26.53 17.88
CA PHE A 146 -7.65 -26.11 18.61
C PHE A 146 -8.87 -27.00 18.38
N GLY A 147 -8.79 -28.00 17.48
CA GLY A 147 -9.87 -28.95 17.24
C GLY A 147 -11.15 -28.33 16.67
N LYS A 148 -11.07 -27.15 16.03
CA LYS A 148 -12.25 -26.50 15.44
C LYS A 148 -12.60 -27.18 14.12
N ASP A 149 -13.89 -27.22 13.83
CA ASP A 149 -14.36 -27.66 12.52
C ASP A 149 -13.82 -26.76 11.39
N LEU A 150 -13.59 -27.36 10.22
CA LEU A 150 -13.02 -26.69 9.04
C LEU A 150 -13.87 -25.48 8.62
N ILE A 151 -15.19 -25.58 8.70
CA ILE A 151 -16.11 -24.49 8.36
C ILE A 151 -15.88 -23.30 9.32
N THR A 152 -15.73 -23.59 10.61
CA THR A 152 -15.48 -22.58 11.64
C THR A 152 -14.11 -21.94 11.48
N ALA A 153 -13.07 -22.74 11.17
CA ALA A 153 -11.72 -22.25 10.93
C ALA A 153 -11.65 -21.33 9.70
N LEU A 154 -12.24 -21.74 8.58
CA LEU A 154 -12.30 -20.93 7.35
C LEU A 154 -13.10 -19.65 7.55
N SER A 155 -14.23 -19.70 8.27
CA SER A 155 -15.04 -18.51 8.58
C SER A 155 -14.29 -17.51 9.46
N ARG A 156 -13.53 -17.98 10.45
CA ARG A 156 -12.67 -17.09 11.27
C ARG A 156 -11.53 -16.50 10.44
N ALA A 157 -10.90 -17.29 9.58
CA ALA A 157 -9.83 -16.83 8.70
C ALA A 157 -10.33 -15.77 7.70
N SER A 158 -11.53 -15.92 7.15
CA SER A 158 -12.12 -14.94 6.22
C SER A 158 -12.42 -13.59 6.90
N GLN A 159 -12.77 -13.59 8.18
CA GLN A 159 -13.00 -12.36 8.95
C GLN A 159 -11.69 -11.66 9.34
N ARG A 160 -10.64 -12.44 9.61
CA ARG A 160 -9.34 -11.93 10.07
C ARG A 160 -8.43 -11.42 8.93
N THR A 161 -8.53 -12.01 7.74
CA THR A 161 -7.63 -11.64 6.64
C THR A 161 -7.79 -10.16 6.21
N PRO A 162 -6.69 -9.44 5.93
CA PRO A 162 -6.76 -8.09 5.36
C PRO A 162 -7.06 -8.09 3.85
N SER A 163 -6.92 -9.24 3.17
CA SER A 163 -7.19 -9.39 1.74
C SER A 163 -8.67 -9.67 1.48
N LYS A 164 -9.31 -8.79 0.70
CA LYS A 164 -10.71 -8.99 0.26
C LYS A 164 -10.85 -10.18 -0.70
N LYS A 165 -9.82 -10.46 -1.51
CA LYS A 165 -9.82 -11.58 -2.46
C LYS A 165 -9.78 -12.91 -1.70
N LEU A 166 -8.83 -13.04 -0.77
CA LEU A 166 -8.74 -14.22 0.09
C LEU A 166 -10.01 -14.39 0.94
N GLN A 167 -10.55 -13.31 1.49
CA GLN A 167 -11.82 -13.33 2.22
C GLN A 167 -12.96 -13.94 1.39
N ASN A 168 -13.15 -13.45 0.17
CA ASN A 168 -14.19 -13.94 -0.73
C ASN A 168 -14.01 -15.43 -1.04
N ILE A 169 -12.79 -15.86 -1.35
CA ILE A 169 -12.53 -17.26 -1.69
C ILE A 169 -12.77 -18.18 -0.49
N LEU A 170 -12.27 -17.82 0.70
CA LEU A 170 -12.51 -18.60 1.93
C LEU A 170 -14.01 -18.69 2.25
N GLN A 171 -14.77 -17.62 2.01
CA GLN A 171 -16.22 -17.62 2.21
C GLN A 171 -16.97 -18.46 1.16
N SER A 172 -16.50 -18.47 -0.09
CA SER A 172 -16.99 -19.39 -1.12
C SER A 172 -16.69 -20.84 -0.77
N MET A 173 -15.52 -21.15 -0.20
CA MET A 173 -15.20 -22.49 0.31
C MET A 173 -16.15 -22.92 1.43
N VAL A 174 -16.42 -22.03 2.40
CA VAL A 174 -17.41 -22.29 3.47
C VAL A 174 -18.79 -22.59 2.90
N SER A 175 -19.27 -21.75 1.98
CA SER A 175 -20.59 -21.93 1.35
C SER A 175 -20.66 -23.23 0.56
N SER A 176 -19.57 -23.61 -0.11
CA SER A 176 -19.49 -24.85 -0.89
C SER A 176 -19.52 -26.10 0.00
N ILE A 177 -18.77 -26.09 1.11
CA ILE A 177 -18.77 -27.19 2.08
C ILE A 177 -20.17 -27.37 2.67
N LEU A 178 -20.86 -26.27 3.02
CA LEU A 178 -22.23 -26.32 3.54
C LEU A 178 -23.24 -26.82 2.50
N ALA A 179 -23.05 -26.50 1.23
CA ALA A 179 -23.89 -26.98 0.13
C ALA A 179 -23.57 -28.41 -0.32
N GLY A 180 -22.50 -29.02 0.21
CA GLY A 180 -22.00 -30.33 -0.23
C GLY A 180 -21.42 -30.33 -1.64
N SER A 181 -21.00 -29.17 -2.16
CA SER A 181 -20.43 -29.06 -3.49
C SER A 181 -18.94 -29.41 -3.52
N ASP A 182 -18.43 -29.74 -4.71
CA ASP A 182 -17.05 -30.11 -4.90
C ASP A 182 -16.09 -28.93 -4.65
N LEU A 183 -15.28 -29.05 -3.61
CA LEU A 183 -14.29 -28.04 -3.23
C LEU A 183 -13.19 -27.87 -4.29
N LYS A 184 -12.88 -28.93 -5.05
CA LYS A 184 -11.96 -28.87 -6.19
C LYS A 184 -12.42 -27.82 -7.20
N LYS A 185 -13.71 -27.80 -7.52
CA LYS A 185 -14.30 -26.86 -8.46
C LYS A 185 -14.16 -25.42 -7.96
N VAL A 186 -14.43 -25.18 -6.66
CA VAL A 186 -14.29 -23.84 -6.07
C VAL A 186 -12.85 -23.32 -6.13
N LEU A 187 -11.87 -24.17 -5.84
CA LEU A 187 -10.45 -23.79 -5.91
C LEU A 187 -10.01 -23.53 -7.35
N MET A 188 -10.50 -24.33 -8.30
CA MET A 188 -10.23 -24.12 -9.73
C MET A 188 -10.86 -22.81 -10.24
N ASP A 189 -12.14 -22.58 -9.93
CA ASP A 189 -12.86 -21.37 -10.31
C ASP A 189 -12.17 -20.12 -9.71
N ALA A 190 -11.72 -20.20 -8.45
CA ALA A 190 -10.95 -19.14 -7.80
C ALA A 190 -9.59 -18.88 -8.50
N SER A 191 -8.88 -19.93 -8.91
CA SER A 191 -7.62 -19.81 -9.67
C SER A 191 -7.83 -19.10 -11.01
N ILE A 192 -8.89 -19.48 -11.74
CA ILE A 192 -9.25 -18.87 -13.03
C ILE A 192 -9.64 -17.39 -12.83
N GLU A 193 -10.48 -17.09 -11.84
CA GLU A 193 -10.88 -15.71 -11.52
C GLU A 193 -9.68 -14.81 -11.18
N LEU A 194 -8.76 -15.32 -10.35
CA LEU A 194 -7.53 -14.61 -9.99
C LEU A 194 -6.64 -14.37 -11.22
N SER A 195 -6.52 -15.37 -12.11
CA SER A 195 -5.76 -15.27 -13.37
C SER A 195 -6.34 -14.22 -14.31
N GLU A 196 -7.67 -14.23 -14.49
CA GLU A 196 -8.33 -13.20 -15.28
C GLU A 196 -8.16 -11.82 -14.68
N GLU A 197 -8.25 -11.68 -13.36
CA GLU A 197 -8.07 -10.41 -12.69
C GLU A 197 -6.63 -9.89 -12.83
N GLN A 198 -5.63 -10.76 -12.69
CA GLN A 198 -4.24 -10.42 -12.96
C GLN A 198 -4.06 -9.97 -14.41
N ARG A 199 -4.61 -10.70 -15.39
CA ARG A 199 -4.58 -10.30 -16.80
C ARG A 199 -5.25 -8.94 -17.02
N ARG A 200 -6.42 -8.69 -16.44
CA ARG A 200 -7.12 -7.39 -16.49
C ARG A 200 -6.30 -6.28 -15.83
N SER A 201 -5.59 -6.57 -14.74
CA SER A 201 -4.71 -5.59 -14.09
C SER A 201 -3.50 -5.25 -14.94
N PHE A 202 -2.91 -6.24 -15.61
CA PHE A 202 -1.77 -6.07 -16.50
C PHE A 202 -2.15 -5.24 -17.74
N GLN A 203 -3.29 -5.56 -18.36
CA GLN A 203 -3.82 -4.78 -19.49
C GLN A 203 -4.08 -3.32 -19.11
N ARG A 204 -4.60 -3.06 -17.89
CA ARG A 204 -4.76 -1.69 -17.38
C ARG A 204 -3.42 -0.98 -17.21
N LYS A 205 -2.38 -1.66 -16.72
CA LYS A 205 -1.02 -1.08 -16.63
C LYS A 205 -0.47 -0.70 -18.01
N ILE A 206 -0.64 -1.56 -19.01
CA ILE A 206 -0.25 -1.27 -20.40
C ILE A 206 -1.04 -0.08 -20.97
N SER A 207 -2.36 -0.06 -20.76
CA SER A 207 -3.21 1.05 -21.21
C SER A 207 -2.76 2.38 -20.58
N ASN A 208 -2.42 2.37 -19.29
CA ASN A 208 -1.88 3.56 -18.62
C ASN A 208 -0.56 3.99 -19.26
N LEU A 209 0.38 3.07 -19.51
CA LEU A 209 1.64 3.37 -20.19
C LEU A 209 1.41 4.01 -21.57
N SER A 210 0.41 3.54 -22.33
CA SER A 210 0.03 4.15 -23.61
C SER A 210 -0.43 5.60 -23.46
N ILE A 211 -1.26 5.89 -22.44
CA ILE A 211 -1.73 7.25 -22.16
C ILE A 211 -0.55 8.17 -21.81
N PHE A 212 0.40 7.68 -20.99
CA PHE A 212 1.60 8.47 -20.66
C PHE A 212 2.52 8.69 -21.87
N ALA A 213 2.65 7.70 -22.75
CA ALA A 213 3.41 7.84 -23.99
C ALA A 213 2.78 8.87 -24.94
N GLU A 214 1.45 8.90 -25.05
CA GLU A 214 0.73 9.91 -25.83
C GLU A 214 0.94 11.31 -25.24
N PHE A 215 0.76 11.46 -23.93
CA PHE A 215 0.98 12.73 -23.24
C PHE A 215 2.43 13.23 -23.40
N TYR A 216 3.41 12.32 -23.39
CA TYR A 216 4.80 12.66 -23.64
C TYR A 216 5.02 13.29 -25.00
N VAL A 217 4.48 12.69 -26.07
CA VAL A 217 4.60 13.24 -27.43
C VAL A 217 3.98 14.63 -27.49
N ILE A 218 2.82 14.83 -26.85
CA ILE A 218 2.17 16.14 -26.78
C ILE A 218 3.06 17.15 -26.04
N VAL A 219 3.50 16.88 -24.81
CA VAL A 219 4.31 17.83 -24.05
C VAL A 219 5.64 18.11 -24.74
N CYS A 220 6.29 17.07 -25.27
CA CYS A 220 7.58 17.20 -25.93
C CYS A 220 7.50 17.99 -27.25
N LEU A 221 6.37 17.94 -27.97
CA LEU A 221 6.18 18.73 -29.19
C LEU A 221 5.64 20.14 -28.89
N PHE A 222 4.59 20.24 -28.07
CA PHE A 222 3.91 21.50 -27.83
C PHE A 222 4.73 22.45 -26.97
N ALA A 223 5.47 21.97 -25.95
CA ALA A 223 6.22 22.88 -25.08
C ALA A 223 7.32 23.65 -25.85
N PRO A 224 8.17 23.03 -26.70
CA PRO A 224 9.12 23.77 -27.51
C PRO A 224 8.45 24.70 -28.53
N ILE A 225 7.39 24.24 -29.21
CA ILE A 225 6.66 25.06 -30.20
C ILE A 225 6.06 26.31 -29.53
N LEU A 226 5.42 26.12 -28.38
CA LEU A 226 4.85 27.22 -27.61
C LEU A 226 5.93 28.22 -27.24
N LEU A 227 7.07 27.77 -26.70
CA LEU A 227 8.18 28.66 -26.38
C LEU A 227 8.66 29.43 -27.61
N ILE A 228 8.87 28.76 -28.75
CA ILE A 228 9.30 29.40 -30.00
C ILE A 228 8.31 30.49 -30.45
N VAL A 229 7.01 30.28 -30.28
CA VAL A 229 5.97 31.26 -30.67
C VAL A 229 5.84 32.40 -29.66
N PHE A 230 5.88 32.12 -28.36
CA PHE A 230 5.63 33.12 -27.31
C PHE A 230 6.83 34.02 -27.04
N PHE A 231 8.07 33.50 -27.13
CA PHE A 231 9.26 34.29 -26.80
C PHE A 231 9.44 35.55 -27.67
N PRO A 232 9.28 35.52 -29.01
CA PRO A 232 9.36 36.73 -29.84
C PRO A 232 8.35 37.82 -29.44
N ILE A 233 7.18 37.42 -28.97
CA ILE A 233 6.13 38.35 -28.51
C ILE A 233 6.58 39.06 -27.23
N VAL A 234 7.14 38.31 -26.28
CA VAL A 234 7.68 38.85 -25.03
C VAL A 234 8.89 39.76 -25.29
N GLU A 235 9.78 39.37 -26.19
CA GLU A 235 10.93 40.18 -26.59
C GLU A 235 10.49 41.51 -27.22
N THR A 236 9.53 41.45 -28.14
CA THR A 236 8.99 42.65 -28.81
C THR A 236 8.30 43.59 -27.80
N LEU A 237 7.53 43.04 -26.86
CA LEU A 237 6.88 43.81 -25.80
C LEU A 237 7.89 44.43 -24.83
N SER A 238 8.93 43.68 -24.44
CA SER A 238 10.00 44.18 -23.56
C SER A 238 10.77 45.33 -24.21
N ASN A 239 11.10 45.20 -25.49
CA ASN A 239 11.78 46.25 -26.26
C ASN A 239 10.90 47.49 -26.41
N PHE A 240 9.59 47.32 -26.62
CA PHE A 240 8.62 48.42 -26.69
C PHE A 240 8.48 49.18 -25.37
N LEU A 241 8.49 48.49 -24.23
CA LEU A 241 8.39 49.09 -22.90
C LEU A 241 9.71 49.69 -22.38
N MET A 242 10.76 49.71 -23.21
CA MET A 242 12.14 50.12 -22.84
C MET A 242 12.66 49.43 -21.57
N PHE A 243 12.14 48.25 -21.27
CA PHE A 243 12.64 47.43 -20.18
C PHE A 243 13.91 46.76 -20.71
N SER A 244 15.07 47.35 -20.41
CA SER A 244 16.40 46.91 -20.89
C SER A 244 16.89 45.62 -20.22
N SER A 245 16.02 44.64 -20.04
CA SER A 245 16.43 43.36 -19.48
C SER A 245 16.94 42.46 -20.60
N SER A 246 18.26 42.45 -20.79
CA SER A 246 18.99 41.45 -21.60
C SER A 246 18.82 40.00 -21.12
N PHE A 247 18.05 39.77 -20.05
CA PHE A 247 17.81 38.47 -19.44
C PHE A 247 17.05 37.48 -20.34
N PHE A 248 16.18 37.96 -21.22
CA PHE A 248 15.35 37.12 -22.10
C PHE A 248 15.74 37.25 -23.59
N GLY A 249 17.01 37.53 -23.88
CA GLY A 249 17.51 37.58 -25.26
C GLY A 249 17.59 36.20 -25.92
N ARG A 250 17.92 36.19 -27.22
CA ARG A 250 18.10 34.97 -28.04
C ARG A 250 18.87 33.84 -27.36
N HIS A 251 19.97 34.16 -26.66
CA HIS A 251 20.79 33.16 -25.97
C HIS A 251 20.10 32.50 -24.77
N PHE A 252 19.18 33.21 -24.09
CA PHE A 252 18.39 32.63 -23.01
C PHE A 252 17.40 31.60 -23.54
N ILE A 253 16.77 31.89 -24.69
CA ILE A 253 15.85 30.97 -25.37
C ILE A 253 16.58 29.71 -25.82
N GLU A 254 17.74 29.87 -26.47
CA GLU A 254 18.58 28.76 -26.93
C GLU A 254 19.00 27.86 -25.75
N LEU A 255 19.47 28.45 -24.64
CA LEU A 255 19.84 27.71 -23.43
C LEU A 255 18.64 27.00 -22.79
N PHE A 256 17.49 27.67 -22.69
CA PHE A 256 16.29 27.10 -22.11
C PHE A 256 15.75 25.94 -22.96
N LEU A 257 15.77 26.05 -24.29
CA LEU A 257 15.37 24.95 -25.18
C LEU A 257 16.30 23.74 -25.06
N TYR A 258 17.61 23.97 -25.06
CA TYR A 258 18.61 22.90 -24.91
C TYR A 258 18.56 22.23 -23.53
N LEU A 259 18.09 22.92 -22.50
CA LEU A 259 17.93 22.37 -21.15
C LEU A 259 16.55 21.72 -20.94
N LEU A 260 15.50 22.26 -21.53
CA LEU A 260 14.12 21.78 -21.37
C LEU A 260 13.91 20.41 -22.02
N ILE A 261 14.47 20.17 -23.21
CA ILE A 261 14.38 18.87 -23.91
C ILE A 261 14.95 17.71 -23.06
N PRO A 262 16.19 17.77 -22.54
CA PRO A 262 16.74 16.71 -21.71
C PRO A 262 16.02 16.60 -20.36
N VAL A 263 15.58 17.71 -19.76
CA VAL A 263 14.81 17.67 -18.51
C VAL A 263 13.48 16.93 -18.70
N ILE A 264 12.74 17.23 -19.77
CA ILE A 264 11.49 16.52 -20.11
C ILE A 264 11.77 15.04 -20.35
N SER A 265 12.86 14.71 -21.06
CA SER A 265 13.27 13.32 -21.31
C SER A 265 13.60 12.56 -20.03
N ILE A 266 14.35 13.18 -19.10
CA ILE A 266 14.71 12.57 -17.81
C ILE A 266 13.47 12.36 -16.94
N VAL A 267 12.60 13.37 -16.85
CA VAL A 267 11.34 13.28 -16.10
C VAL A 267 10.48 12.15 -16.65
N LEU A 268 10.41 11.97 -17.97
CA LEU A 268 9.70 10.84 -18.57
C LEU A 268 10.32 9.50 -18.18
N LEU A 269 11.65 9.36 -18.29
CA LEU A 269 12.33 8.11 -17.93
C LEU A 269 12.01 7.70 -16.49
N ILE A 270 11.95 8.67 -15.58
CA ILE A 270 11.55 8.42 -14.19
C ILE A 270 10.09 7.95 -14.09
N ILE A 271 9.17 8.58 -14.83
CA ILE A 271 7.76 8.18 -14.85
C ILE A 271 7.60 6.78 -15.44
N LEU A 272 8.34 6.44 -16.51
CA LEU A 272 8.33 5.11 -17.10
C LEU A 272 8.86 4.06 -16.14
N ASP A 273 9.97 4.32 -15.45
CA ASP A 273 10.53 3.42 -14.44
C ASP A 273 9.57 3.21 -13.24
N LEU A 274 8.79 4.24 -12.89
CA LEU A 274 7.77 4.14 -11.83
C LEU A 274 6.55 3.29 -12.22
N ILE A 275 6.17 3.29 -13.51
CA ILE A 275 4.96 2.60 -13.99
C ILE A 275 5.30 1.21 -14.54
N GLN A 276 6.54 0.99 -14.97
CA GLN A 276 7.01 -0.29 -15.46
C GLN A 276 6.75 -1.35 -14.38
N PRO A 277 5.96 -2.40 -14.69
CA PRO A 277 5.78 -3.49 -13.75
C PRO A 277 7.15 -4.12 -13.50
N LYS A 278 7.62 -4.06 -12.25
CA LYS A 278 8.83 -4.77 -11.83
C LYS A 278 8.67 -6.23 -12.24
N GLU A 279 9.62 -6.71 -13.04
CA GLU A 279 9.64 -8.11 -13.47
C GLU A 279 9.63 -9.01 -12.22
N VAL A 280 8.68 -9.96 -12.21
CA VAL A 280 8.72 -11.07 -11.26
C VAL A 280 9.98 -11.83 -11.59
N LYS A 281 10.95 -11.82 -10.67
CA LYS A 281 12.10 -12.74 -10.74
C LYS A 281 11.53 -14.15 -10.64
N ILE A 282 11.49 -14.83 -11.79
CA ILE A 282 11.29 -16.28 -11.90
C ILE A 282 12.52 -16.96 -11.31
#